data_AF-A0A315Y524-F1
#
_entry.id   AF-A0A315Y524-F1
#
_cell.length_a   1.000
_cell.length_b   1.000
_cell.length_c   1.000
_cell.angle_alpha   90.00
_cell.angle_beta   90.00
_cell.angle_gamma   90.00
#
_symmetry.space_group_name_H-M   'P 1'
#
loop_
_entity.id
_entity.type
_entity.pdbx_description
1 polymer ?
#
loop_
_entity_poly.entity_id
_entity_poly.type
_entity_poly.pdbx_seq_one_letter_code
_entity_poly.pdbx_strand_id
1 'polypeptide(L)'
;MVNNGDNYLGKTVKAKGPFSYFQESDGREFFAVIISDATACCSQGIEFVLDGDYSYPDDYPAIGTEITVVGKFNYYKEGFYTYCQLTDATMAADET
;
A
#
# COMPACT_ATOMS: atom_id res chain seq x y z
N MET A 1 -0.60 26.03 -4.89
CA MET A 1 -0.56 24.87 -3.97
C MET A 1 0.48 23.91 -4.50
N VAL A 2 1.62 23.77 -3.83
CA VAL A 2 2.65 22.81 -4.24
C VAL A 2 2.17 21.46 -3.75
N ASN A 3 1.65 20.64 -4.65
CA ASN A 3 1.24 19.28 -4.31
C ASN A 3 2.53 18.47 -4.12
N ASN A 4 3.05 18.49 -2.90
CA ASN A 4 4.41 18.06 -2.55
C ASN A 4 4.60 16.54 -2.65
N GLY A 5 3.61 15.80 -3.15
CA GLY A 5 3.74 14.36 -3.45
C GLY A 5 4.81 14.08 -4.50
N ASP A 6 5.07 15.00 -5.43
CA ASP A 6 6.10 14.84 -6.46
C ASP A 6 7.51 14.72 -5.87
N ASN A 7 7.79 15.36 -4.74
CA ASN A 7 9.09 15.25 -4.06
C ASN A 7 9.36 13.85 -3.50
N TYR A 8 8.33 13.04 -3.29
CA TYR A 8 8.43 11.70 -2.76
C TYR A 8 8.38 10.62 -3.85
N LEU A 9 8.13 11.00 -5.11
CA LEU A 9 8.05 10.05 -6.20
C LEU A 9 9.43 9.39 -6.43
N GLY A 10 9.45 8.06 -6.42
CA GLY A 10 10.68 7.26 -6.48
C GLY A 10 11.49 7.21 -5.18
N LYS A 11 11.02 7.82 -4.08
CA LYS A 11 11.65 7.64 -2.76
C LYS A 11 11.21 6.33 -2.15
N THR A 12 12.12 5.70 -1.40
CA THR A 12 11.78 4.56 -0.56
C THR A 12 10.91 5.04 0.61
N VAL A 13 9.71 4.50 0.72
CA VAL A 13 8.77 4.75 1.80
C VAL A 13 8.54 3.46 2.56
N LYS A 14 8.54 3.58 3.89
CA LYS A 14 8.20 2.51 4.82
C LYS A 14 6.81 2.80 5.40
N ALA A 15 5.88 1.90 5.12
CA ALA A 15 4.54 1.88 5.65
C ALA A 15 4.44 0.78 6.69
N LYS A 16 3.81 1.06 7.84
CA LYS A 16 3.50 0.07 8.86
C LYS A 16 2.04 0.19 9.24
N GLY A 17 1.33 -0.93 9.28
CA GLY A 17 -0.02 -1.01 9.81
C GLY A 17 -0.76 -2.25 9.31
N PRO A 18 -2.07 -2.34 9.56
CA PRO A 18 -2.81 -3.56 9.30
C PRO A 18 -2.95 -3.83 7.80
N PHE A 19 -2.71 -5.08 7.42
CA PHE A 19 -2.90 -5.58 6.07
C PHE A 19 -4.38 -5.56 5.68
N SER A 20 -4.68 -4.99 4.52
CA SER A 20 -6.02 -4.97 3.94
C SER A 20 -6.02 -5.54 2.54
N TYR A 21 -7.05 -6.33 2.26
CA TYR A 21 -7.30 -6.96 0.98
C TYR A 21 -8.62 -6.44 0.43
N PHE A 22 -8.59 -6.01 -0.83
CA PHE A 22 -9.74 -5.52 -1.56
C PHE A 22 -9.93 -6.39 -2.81
N GLN A 23 -11.15 -6.89 -2.99
CA GLN A 23 -11.53 -7.65 -4.17
C GLN A 23 -12.61 -6.89 -4.92
N GLU A 24 -12.31 -6.46 -6.14
CA GLU A 24 -13.29 -5.85 -7.03
C GLU A 24 -14.26 -6.90 -7.59
N SER A 25 -15.47 -6.46 -7.96
CA SER A 25 -16.48 -7.35 -8.57
C SER A 25 -16.05 -7.96 -9.91
N ASP A 26 -15.01 -7.37 -10.52
CA ASP A 26 -14.38 -7.82 -11.77
C ASP A 26 -13.38 -8.97 -11.56
N GLY A 27 -13.14 -9.38 -10.31
CA GLY A 27 -12.16 -10.42 -9.95
C GLY A 27 -10.73 -9.91 -9.82
N ARG A 28 -10.53 -8.58 -9.83
CA ARG A 28 -9.22 -7.97 -9.57
C ARG A 28 -8.98 -7.85 -8.07
N GLU A 29 -7.85 -8.37 -7.63
CA GLU A 29 -7.43 -8.41 -6.23
C GLU A 29 -6.36 -7.35 -5.99
N PHE A 30 -6.54 -6.54 -4.94
CA PHE A 30 -5.63 -5.45 -4.60
C PHE A 30 -5.27 -5.52 -3.12
N PHE A 31 -3.99 -5.26 -2.84
CA PHE A 31 -3.43 -5.27 -1.51
C PHE A 31 -3.10 -3.85 -1.09
N ALA A 32 -3.53 -3.48 0.12
CA ALA A 32 -3.24 -2.17 0.68
C ALA A 32 -2.82 -2.28 2.13
N VAL A 33 -1.92 -1.41 2.55
CA VAL A 33 -1.51 -1.25 3.94
C VAL A 33 -2.21 -0.02 4.51
N ILE A 34 -2.92 -0.19 5.62
CA ILE A 34 -3.57 0.91 6.31
C ILE A 34 -2.54 1.60 7.19
N ILE A 35 -2.30 2.89 7.00
CA ILE A 35 -1.36 3.65 7.81
C ILE A 35 -2.10 4.21 9.03
N SER A 36 -1.87 3.65 10.21
CA SER A 36 -2.55 4.11 11.44
C SER A 36 -2.16 5.53 11.88
N ASP A 37 -1.00 6.03 11.45
CA ASP A 37 -0.46 7.33 11.88
C ASP A 37 -0.97 8.54 11.06
N ALA A 38 -1.60 8.30 9.89
CA ALA A 38 -2.10 9.37 9.04
C ALA A 38 -3.47 9.88 9.52
N THR A 39 -3.46 10.68 10.58
CA THR A 39 -4.60 11.55 10.93
C THR A 39 -4.99 12.46 9.75
N ALA A 40 -6.29 12.43 9.42
CA ALA A 40 -7.07 13.42 8.66
C ALA A 40 -6.90 13.51 7.11
N CYS A 41 -7.75 12.79 6.36
CA CYS A 41 -8.76 13.35 5.43
C CYS A 41 -9.36 12.26 4.53
N CYS A 42 -8.65 11.15 4.34
CA CYS A 42 -9.15 9.95 3.68
C CYS A 42 -8.42 8.76 4.29
N SER A 43 -9.14 7.86 4.97
CA SER A 43 -8.63 6.55 5.40
C SER A 43 -8.39 5.63 4.19
N GLN A 44 -7.66 6.10 3.19
CA GLN A 44 -7.30 5.34 2.00
C GLN A 44 -6.02 4.57 2.32
N GLY A 45 -6.11 3.24 2.31
CA GLY A 45 -4.94 2.38 2.37
C GLY A 45 -4.00 2.71 1.22
N ILE A 46 -2.70 2.54 1.45
CA ILE A 46 -1.72 2.69 0.38
C ILE A 46 -1.61 1.34 -0.33
N GLU A 47 -1.96 1.33 -1.61
CA GLU A 47 -1.82 0.14 -2.45
C GLU A 47 -0.35 -0.22 -2.57
N PHE A 48 -0.01 -1.50 -2.59
CA PHE A 48 1.37 -1.90 -2.81
C PHE A 48 1.48 -3.12 -3.72
N VAL A 49 2.55 -3.13 -4.51
CA VAL A 49 2.91 -4.19 -5.43
C VAL A 49 4.25 -4.74 -4.97
N LEU A 50 4.24 -5.99 -4.52
CA LEU A 50 5.45 -6.66 -4.07
C LEU A 50 6.34 -7.00 -5.26
N ASP A 51 7.65 -6.81 -5.09
CA ASP A 51 8.65 -7.26 -6.05
C ASP A 51 8.88 -8.77 -5.84
N GLY A 52 8.09 -9.59 -6.55
CA GLY A 52 8.23 -11.06 -6.51
C GLY A 52 6.94 -11.81 -6.83
N ASP A 53 7.07 -13.13 -6.97
CA ASP A 53 5.95 -14.07 -7.11
C ASP A 53 5.33 -14.37 -5.74
N TYR A 54 4.67 -13.37 -5.14
CA TYR A 54 3.89 -13.58 -3.92
C TYR A 54 2.52 -14.13 -4.29
N SER A 55 2.22 -15.35 -3.82
CA SER A 55 0.91 -15.98 -4.01
C SER A 55 0.06 -15.81 -2.76
N TYR A 56 -1.00 -15.02 -2.87
CA TYR A 56 -2.06 -15.01 -1.87
C TYR A 56 -2.85 -16.34 -1.97
N PRO A 57 -3.19 -17.01 -0.85
CA PRO A 57 -2.99 -16.64 0.55
C PRO A 57 -1.75 -17.25 1.23
N ASP A 58 -0.92 -18.04 0.55
CA ASP A 58 0.17 -18.81 1.19
C ASP A 58 1.28 -17.90 1.76
N ASP A 59 1.64 -16.84 1.02
CA ASP A 59 2.75 -15.93 1.36
C ASP A 59 2.26 -14.62 2.03
N TYR A 60 0.96 -14.50 2.25
CA TYR A 60 0.34 -13.29 2.80
C TYR A 60 -0.26 -13.53 4.19
N PRO A 61 -0.11 -12.58 5.12
CA PRO A 61 -0.67 -12.72 6.45
C PRO A 61 -2.19 -12.51 6.44
N ALA A 62 -2.83 -12.84 7.57
CA ALA A 62 -4.26 -12.61 7.75
C ALA A 62 -4.62 -11.12 7.61
N ILE A 63 -5.84 -10.85 7.13
CA ILE A 63 -6.36 -9.48 7.06
C ILE A 63 -6.40 -8.88 8.47
N GLY A 64 -5.87 -7.68 8.63
CA GLY A 64 -5.71 -7.01 9.92
C GLY A 64 -4.39 -7.31 10.64
N THR A 65 -3.59 -8.26 10.17
CA THR A 65 -2.24 -8.49 10.72
C THR A 65 -1.37 -7.26 10.45
N GLU A 66 -0.61 -6.85 11.46
CA GLU A 66 0.31 -5.74 11.33
C GLU A 66 1.48 -6.12 10.41
N ILE A 67 1.56 -5.43 9.27
CA ILE A 67 2.63 -5.63 8.29
C ILE A 67 3.45 -4.36 8.14
N THR A 68 4.71 -4.56 7.77
CA THR A 68 5.62 -3.50 7.35
C THR A 68 5.89 -3.66 5.87
N VAL A 69 5.47 -2.67 5.07
CA VAL A 69 5.71 -2.61 3.63
C VAL A 69 6.76 -1.55 3.34
N VAL A 70 7.84 -1.93 2.66
CA VAL A 70 8.90 -1.00 2.24
C VAL A 70 9.03 -1.07 0.73
N GLY A 71 8.72 0.04 0.05
CA GLY A 71 8.78 0.10 -1.40
C GLY A 71 9.05 1.50 -1.92
N LYS A 72 9.10 1.67 -3.23
CA LYS A 72 9.21 2.98 -3.86
C LYS A 72 7.84 3.62 -3.96
N PHE A 73 7.71 4.82 -3.41
CA PHE A 73 6.50 5.60 -3.51
C PHE A 73 6.27 6.04 -4.94
N ASN A 74 5.10 5.66 -5.42
CA ASN A 74 4.55 6.03 -6.71
C ASN A 74 3.14 6.60 -6.48
N TYR A 75 2.69 7.44 -7.38
CA TYR A 75 1.30 7.86 -7.38
C TYR A 75 0.84 8.10 -8.80
N TYR A 76 -0.43 7.83 -9.05
CA TYR A 76 -1.05 8.10 -10.33
C TYR A 76 -2.28 8.97 -10.13
N LYS A 77 -2.58 9.78 -11.15
CA LYS A 77 -3.75 10.64 -11.15
C LYS A 77 -4.79 10.03 -12.07
N GLU A 78 -5.95 9.71 -11.51
CA GLU A 78 -7.08 9.23 -12.28
C GLU A 78 -8.21 10.25 -12.16
N GLY A 79 -8.43 11.00 -13.24
CA GLY A 79 -9.34 12.15 -13.26
C GLY A 79 -8.91 13.23 -12.27
N PHE A 80 -9.75 13.49 -11.26
CA PHE A 80 -9.50 14.46 -10.20
C PHE A 80 -8.90 13.83 -8.93
N TYR A 81 -8.78 12.50 -8.88
CA TYR A 81 -8.28 11.77 -7.73
C TYR A 81 -6.81 11.42 -7.92
N THR A 82 -6.06 11.42 -6.82
CA THR A 82 -4.66 10.99 -6.78
C THR A 82 -4.58 9.76 -5.91
N TYR A 83 -4.09 8.67 -6.48
CA TYR A 83 -3.93 7.39 -5.82
C TYR A 83 -2.46 7.14 -5.55
N CYS A 84 -2.15 6.71 -4.33
CA CYS A 84 -0.79 6.42 -3.90
C CYS A 84 -0.57 4.91 -3.95
N GLN A 85 0.50 4.47 -4.61
CA GLN A 85 0.93 3.07 -4.59
C GLN A 85 2.41 2.95 -4.22
N LEU A 86 2.79 1.82 -3.62
CA LEU A 86 4.18 1.42 -3.47
C LEU A 86 4.51 0.37 -4.52
N THR A 87 5.41 0.67 -5.45
CA THR A 87 5.97 -0.32 -6.38
C THR A 87 7.28 -0.86 -5.82
N ASP A 88 7.76 -2.00 -6.33
CA ASP A 88 9.06 -2.55 -5.92
C ASP A 88 9.09 -2.78 -4.39
N ALA A 89 7.95 -3.22 -3.84
CA ALA A 89 7.74 -3.25 -2.41
C ALA A 89 8.11 -4.62 -1.83
N THR A 90 8.48 -4.61 -0.55
CA THR A 90 8.75 -5.81 0.25
C THR A 90 7.88 -5.76 1.48
N MET A 91 7.22 -6.88 1.79
CA MET A 91 6.36 -7.03 2.96
C MET A 91 7.06 -7.87 4.01
N ALA A 92 6.98 -7.44 5.26
CA ALA A 92 7.35 -8.21 6.44
C ALA A 92 6.16 -8.24 7.39
N ALA A 93 5.65 -9.43 7.70
CA ALA A 93 4.63 -9.62 8.72
C ALA A 93 5.27 -9.55 10.11
N ASP A 94 4.71 -8.75 11.01
CA ASP A 94 5.12 -8.73 12.42
C ASP A 94 4.19 -9.71 13.17
N GLU A 95 4.54 -10.99 13.11
CA GLU A 95 3.85 -12.02 13.91
C GLU A 95 4.22 -11.81 15.38
N THR A 96 3.35 -11.14 16.14
CA THR A 96 3.49 -10.90 17.59
C THR A 96 2.88 -12.02 18.42
#